data_AF-A0A5J4T811-F1
#
_entry.id   AF-A0A5J4T811-F1
#
_cell.length_a   1.000
_cell.length_b   1.000
_cell.length_c   1.000
_cell.angle_alpha   90.00
_cell.angle_beta   90.00
_cell.angle_gamma   90.00
#
_symmetry.space_group_name_H-M   'P 1'
#
loop_
_entity.id
_entity.type
_entity.pdbx_description
1 polymer ?
#
loop_
_entity_poly.entity_id
_entity_poly.type
_entity_poly.pdbx_seq_one_letter_code
_entity_poly.pdbx_strand_id
1 'polypeptide(L)'
;ELVQNRVVGPNSSFRETKNNKRETLKYEAINDWANMTHLASLREILDSWNIDIEILFKDYVDKVNMREFGWQITEEGTIDKMNDEIAQACVNGLKNLEIHNYPQPINMEVTLLSIFSGIYEFTNEQIRAEGMKNIRQFNKLIPNAEKNYGEASFNGERKPNPWILTKILRNHNKDYYEQITKPLLKQNYEVKKQQKISNTVQQIEGYEIDLKDQFTLIDVSSKALNGKYENKLELVAQDLLRIIKVIPCQNGWYFIIKEYDCIAGKNTIKYKSKTALSDQLRSIRLQQDGKKHITAIDALEQYYSLFEKIGMKFTSNNQGIFSVFQGFKYMQLVEVDQIKIDKFLGLVKDTISANDE
;
A
#
# COMPACT_ATOMS: atom_id res chain seq x y z
N GLU A 1 15.00 -41.21 -17.89
CA GLU A 1 15.91 -40.49 -16.97
C GLU A 1 15.58 -39.01 -16.98
N LEU A 2 15.45 -38.41 -15.79
CA LEU A 2 15.22 -36.98 -15.62
C LEU A 2 16.47 -36.21 -16.06
N VAL A 3 16.34 -35.33 -17.05
CA VAL A 3 17.41 -34.39 -17.42
C VAL A 3 17.52 -33.35 -16.30
N GLN A 4 18.47 -33.54 -15.39
CA GLN A 4 18.87 -32.50 -14.44
C GLN A 4 19.66 -31.43 -15.20
N ASN A 5 19.10 -30.22 -15.31
CA ASN A 5 19.85 -29.05 -15.75
C ASN A 5 20.93 -28.77 -14.69
N ARG A 6 22.21 -28.96 -15.04
CA ARG A 6 23.34 -28.69 -14.15
C ARG A 6 24.05 -27.41 -14.59
N VAL A 7 24.27 -26.51 -13.63
CA VAL A 7 25.00 -25.25 -13.83
C VAL A 7 26.46 -25.49 -13.46
N VAL A 8 27.37 -25.19 -14.39
CA VAL A 8 28.82 -25.23 -14.17
C VAL A 8 29.27 -23.79 -13.91
N GLY A 9 30.09 -23.54 -12.89
CA GLY A 9 30.58 -22.18 -12.57
C GLY A 9 31.71 -21.73 -13.52
N PRO A 10 32.01 -20.43 -13.61
CA PRO A 10 33.13 -19.92 -14.39
C PRO A 10 34.45 -20.62 -14.00
N ASN A 11 35.27 -20.98 -15.00
CA ASN A 11 36.54 -21.71 -14.84
C ASN A 11 36.44 -23.13 -14.25
N SER A 12 35.25 -23.66 -14.06
CA SER A 12 35.07 -25.05 -13.61
C SER A 12 34.83 -26.00 -14.78
N SER A 13 35.19 -27.26 -14.58
CA SER A 13 34.92 -28.34 -15.53
C SER A 13 34.41 -29.56 -14.78
N PHE A 14 33.48 -30.29 -15.41
CA PHE A 14 32.87 -31.48 -14.83
C PHE A 14 33.03 -32.65 -15.80
N ARG A 15 33.38 -33.83 -15.28
CA ARG A 15 33.52 -35.06 -16.07
C ARG A 15 32.32 -35.96 -15.83
N GLU A 16 31.67 -36.38 -16.90
CA GLU A 16 30.58 -37.34 -16.85
C GLU A 16 30.84 -38.50 -17.81
N THR A 17 30.25 -39.66 -17.53
CA THR A 17 30.26 -40.79 -18.46
C THR A 17 28.84 -40.95 -18.99
N LYS A 18 28.65 -40.69 -20.29
CA LYS A 18 27.37 -40.86 -20.97
C LYS A 18 27.57 -41.85 -22.11
N ASN A 19 26.71 -42.86 -22.22
CA ASN A 19 26.81 -43.92 -23.24
C ASN A 19 28.21 -44.56 -23.34
N ASN A 20 28.82 -44.91 -22.20
CA ASN A 20 30.18 -45.49 -22.10
C ASN A 20 31.32 -44.62 -22.69
N LYS A 21 31.08 -43.33 -22.95
CA LYS A 21 32.13 -42.36 -23.27
C LYS A 21 32.28 -41.36 -22.13
N ARG A 22 33.52 -41.08 -21.72
CA ARG A 22 33.85 -40.00 -20.79
C ARG A 22 33.87 -38.68 -21.54
N GLU A 23 32.99 -37.76 -21.16
CA GLU A 23 32.95 -36.39 -21.69
C GLU A 23 33.32 -35.42 -20.56
N THR A 24 34.10 -34.38 -20.89
CA THR A 24 34.40 -33.28 -19.97
C THR A 24 33.62 -32.06 -20.44
N LEU A 25 32.63 -31.63 -19.67
CA LEU A 25 31.87 -30.40 -19.92
C LEU A 25 32.58 -29.23 -19.24
N LYS A 26 32.75 -28.13 -19.97
CA LYS A 26 33.37 -26.90 -19.46
C LYS A 26 32.33 -25.78 -19.52
N TYR A 27 32.51 -24.79 -18.66
CA TYR A 27 31.77 -23.52 -18.78
C TYR A 27 32.21 -22.79 -20.06
N GLU A 28 31.27 -22.59 -20.99
CA GLU A 28 31.43 -21.71 -22.15
C GLU A 28 30.52 -20.49 -21.97
N ALA A 29 31.09 -19.28 -22.04
CA ALA A 29 30.32 -18.05 -21.96
C ALA A 29 29.47 -17.91 -23.23
N ILE A 30 28.15 -17.75 -23.07
CA ILE A 30 27.25 -17.48 -24.19
C ILE A 30 27.63 -16.12 -24.80
N ASN A 31 28.01 -16.13 -26.08
CA ASN A 31 28.21 -14.93 -26.92
C ASN A 31 29.33 -13.97 -26.53
N ASP A 32 30.41 -14.44 -25.89
CA ASP A 32 31.64 -13.64 -25.68
C ASP A 32 31.41 -12.30 -24.96
N TRP A 33 30.31 -12.18 -24.20
CA TRP A 33 29.80 -10.93 -23.64
C TRP A 33 30.80 -10.22 -22.70
N ALA A 34 31.68 -11.00 -22.07
CA ALA A 34 32.73 -10.49 -21.20
C ALA A 34 33.81 -9.69 -21.94
N ASN A 35 33.91 -9.84 -23.27
CA ASN A 35 34.93 -9.22 -24.12
C ASN A 35 34.38 -8.05 -24.97
N MET A 36 33.10 -7.68 -24.81
CA MET A 36 32.48 -6.60 -25.58
C MET A 36 33.02 -5.23 -25.13
N THR A 37 33.76 -4.55 -26.00
CA THR A 37 34.38 -3.24 -25.73
C THR A 37 33.49 -2.04 -26.03
N HIS A 38 32.34 -2.26 -26.70
CA HIS A 38 31.31 -1.25 -26.93
C HIS A 38 29.98 -1.72 -26.35
N LEU A 39 29.71 -1.33 -25.11
CA LEU A 39 28.36 -1.38 -24.56
C LEU A 39 27.52 -0.32 -25.26
N ALA A 40 26.32 -0.68 -25.73
CA ALA A 40 25.34 0.30 -26.17
C ALA A 40 25.14 1.33 -25.06
N SER A 41 25.10 2.62 -25.41
CA SER A 41 24.89 3.67 -24.42
C SER A 41 23.55 3.43 -23.71
N LEU A 42 23.43 3.86 -22.45
CA LEU A 42 22.15 3.76 -21.72
C LEU A 42 20.99 4.36 -22.53
N ARG A 43 21.26 5.39 -23.33
CA ARG A 43 20.28 5.99 -24.23
C ARG A 43 19.84 5.03 -25.34
N GLU A 44 20.78 4.37 -26.01
CA GLU A 44 20.45 3.36 -27.03
C GLU A 44 19.70 2.15 -26.44
N ILE A 45 20.02 1.75 -25.20
CA ILE A 45 19.29 0.69 -24.48
C ILE A 45 17.86 1.12 -24.18
N LEU A 46 17.67 2.34 -23.65
CA LEU A 46 16.35 2.87 -23.30
C LEU A 46 15.49 3.14 -24.53
N ASP A 47 16.07 3.66 -25.62
CA ASP A 47 15.41 3.86 -26.91
C ASP A 47 14.97 2.51 -27.50
N SER A 48 15.79 1.46 -27.38
CA SER A 48 15.42 0.09 -27.81
C SER A 48 14.26 -0.51 -27.01
N TRP A 49 14.08 -0.06 -25.76
CA TRP A 49 12.97 -0.45 -24.88
C TRP A 49 11.76 0.49 -25.02
N ASN A 50 11.82 1.44 -25.95
CA ASN A 50 10.80 2.47 -26.18
C ASN A 50 10.52 3.32 -24.92
N ILE A 51 11.58 3.57 -24.14
CA ILE A 51 11.58 4.41 -22.95
C ILE A 51 12.21 5.75 -23.32
N ASP A 52 11.36 6.72 -23.64
CA ASP A 52 11.77 8.09 -23.92
C ASP A 52 12.03 8.86 -22.61
N ILE A 53 13.23 9.43 -22.48
CA ILE A 53 13.67 10.18 -21.30
C ILE A 53 13.32 11.68 -21.44
N GLU A 54 13.03 12.15 -22.66
CA GLU A 54 12.60 13.52 -22.95
C GLU A 54 11.09 13.57 -23.17
N ILE A 55 10.35 13.16 -22.14
CA ILE A 55 8.91 13.35 -22.17
C ILE A 55 8.60 14.82 -21.79
N LEU A 56 7.82 15.52 -22.61
CA LEU A 56 7.27 16.82 -22.22
C LEU A 56 6.52 16.66 -20.90
N PHE A 57 6.66 17.61 -19.96
CA PHE A 57 6.04 17.49 -18.64
C PHE A 57 4.54 17.19 -18.68
N LYS A 58 3.84 17.71 -19.70
CA LYS A 58 2.42 17.40 -19.92
C LYS A 58 2.20 15.92 -20.28
N ASP A 59 3.01 15.37 -21.17
CA ASP A 59 2.97 13.95 -21.57
C ASP A 59 3.47 13.03 -20.43
N TYR A 60 4.39 13.51 -19.57
CA TYR A 60 4.75 12.85 -18.31
C TYR A 60 3.52 12.73 -17.41
N VAL A 61 2.87 13.87 -17.12
CA VAL A 61 1.69 13.93 -16.25
C VAL A 61 0.57 13.09 -16.84
N ASP A 62 0.32 13.14 -18.15
CA ASP A 62 -0.70 12.32 -18.79
C ASP A 62 -0.36 10.82 -18.73
N LYS A 63 0.91 10.42 -18.93
CA LYS A 63 1.34 9.01 -18.76
C LYS A 63 1.34 8.56 -17.30
N VAL A 64 1.67 9.43 -16.35
CA VAL A 64 1.61 9.17 -14.90
C VAL A 64 0.15 9.02 -14.49
N ASN A 65 -0.72 9.96 -14.84
CA ASN A 65 -2.16 9.86 -14.58
C ASN A 65 -2.76 8.60 -15.23
N MET A 66 -2.37 8.26 -16.46
CA MET A 66 -2.75 7.00 -17.12
C MET A 66 -2.23 5.75 -16.39
N ARG A 67 -1.05 5.83 -15.75
CA ARG A 67 -0.51 4.77 -14.88
C ARG A 67 -1.19 4.77 -13.51
N GLU A 68 -1.58 5.91 -12.95
CA GLU A 68 -2.33 6.04 -11.70
C GLU A 68 -3.72 5.39 -11.82
N PHE A 69 -4.43 5.62 -12.93
CA PHE A 69 -5.67 4.88 -13.23
C PHE A 69 -5.44 3.38 -13.48
N GLY A 70 -4.19 3.00 -13.75
CA GLY A 70 -3.74 1.61 -13.94
C GLY A 70 -3.01 1.02 -12.72
N TRP A 71 -2.91 1.75 -11.60
CA TRP A 71 -2.31 1.21 -10.37
C TRP A 71 -3.30 0.25 -9.74
N GLN A 72 -3.04 -1.03 -10.02
CA GLN A 72 -3.89 -2.16 -9.65
C GLN A 72 -3.13 -3.12 -8.74
N ILE A 73 -1.96 -2.71 -8.25
CA ILE A 73 -1.17 -3.43 -7.26
C ILE A 73 -1.33 -2.65 -5.95
N THR A 74 -1.79 -3.34 -4.90
CA THR A 74 -1.94 -2.78 -3.57
C THR A 74 -0.57 -2.55 -2.91
N GLU A 75 -0.53 -1.80 -1.80
CA GLU A 75 0.70 -1.63 -1.00
C GLU A 75 1.29 -2.98 -0.51
N GLU A 76 0.46 -4.01 -0.42
CA GLU A 76 0.85 -5.37 -0.03
C GLU A 76 1.35 -6.21 -1.22
N GLY A 77 1.40 -5.64 -2.43
CA GLY A 77 1.84 -6.32 -3.64
C GLY A 77 0.79 -7.24 -4.27
N THR A 78 -0.47 -7.16 -3.84
CA THR A 78 -1.58 -7.97 -4.38
C THR A 78 -2.30 -7.24 -5.52
N ILE A 79 -2.93 -7.98 -6.44
CA ILE A 79 -3.74 -7.36 -7.50
C ILE A 79 -5.08 -6.94 -6.89
N ASP A 80 -5.40 -5.67 -7.04
CA ASP A 80 -6.65 -5.08 -6.61
C ASP A 80 -7.82 -5.66 -7.40
N LYS A 81 -8.96 -5.87 -6.75
CA LYS A 81 -10.11 -6.51 -7.40
C LYS A 81 -10.77 -5.54 -8.37
N MET A 82 -11.09 -6.04 -9.58
CA MET A 82 -11.87 -5.29 -10.56
C MET A 82 -13.34 -5.27 -10.14
N ASN A 83 -13.97 -4.10 -10.20
CA ASN A 83 -15.41 -3.98 -9.91
C ASN A 83 -16.26 -4.45 -11.11
N ASP A 84 -17.52 -4.81 -10.85
CA ASP A 84 -18.42 -5.37 -11.85
C ASP A 84 -18.69 -4.42 -13.02
N GLU A 85 -18.74 -3.10 -12.77
CA GLU A 85 -19.00 -2.09 -13.81
C GLU A 85 -17.85 -2.03 -14.84
N ILE A 86 -16.60 -2.03 -14.38
CA ILE A 86 -15.41 -2.06 -15.24
C ILE A 86 -15.28 -3.42 -15.91
N ALA A 87 -15.57 -4.52 -15.19
CA ALA A 87 -15.54 -5.87 -15.75
C ALA A 87 -16.54 -6.00 -16.92
N GLN A 88 -17.78 -5.52 -16.74
CA GLN A 88 -18.79 -5.50 -17.79
C GLN A 88 -18.36 -4.62 -18.95
N ALA A 89 -17.82 -3.43 -18.69
CA ALA A 89 -17.30 -2.56 -19.74
C ALA A 89 -16.18 -3.24 -20.53
N CYS A 90 -15.32 -4.04 -19.87
CA CYS A 90 -14.29 -4.83 -20.54
C CYS A 90 -14.90 -5.89 -21.46
N VAL A 91 -15.85 -6.69 -20.95
CA VAL A 91 -16.57 -7.74 -21.72
C VAL A 91 -17.30 -7.15 -22.94
N ASN A 92 -17.95 -6.00 -22.77
CA ASN A 92 -18.66 -5.31 -23.84
C ASN A 92 -17.71 -4.79 -24.93
N GLY A 93 -16.48 -4.43 -24.57
CA GLY A 93 -15.44 -3.93 -25.47
C GLY A 93 -14.69 -5.02 -26.22
N LEU A 94 -14.78 -6.30 -25.81
CA LEU A 94 -14.18 -7.45 -26.51
C LEU A 94 -14.97 -7.80 -27.78
N LYS A 95 -14.95 -6.89 -28.75
CA LYS A 95 -15.62 -7.02 -30.04
C LYS A 95 -14.71 -6.55 -31.16
N ASN A 96 -14.86 -7.17 -32.33
CA ASN A 96 -14.13 -6.84 -33.55
C ASN A 96 -12.60 -6.98 -33.42
N LEU A 97 -12.12 -7.80 -32.48
CA LEU A 97 -10.69 -8.08 -32.33
C LEU A 97 -10.28 -9.24 -33.23
N GLU A 98 -9.06 -9.18 -33.78
CA GLU A 98 -8.40 -10.35 -34.35
C GLU A 98 -7.56 -11.01 -33.26
N ILE A 99 -7.82 -12.28 -32.98
CA ILE A 99 -7.26 -13.00 -31.83
C ILE A 99 -6.27 -14.07 -32.31
N HIS A 100 -5.06 -13.95 -31.79
CA HIS A 100 -3.90 -14.75 -32.13
C HIS A 100 -3.61 -15.82 -31.06
N ASN A 101 -2.77 -16.78 -31.42
CA ASN A 101 -2.43 -17.91 -30.57
C ASN A 101 -1.18 -17.68 -29.71
N TYR A 102 -0.13 -17.10 -30.29
CA TYR A 102 1.17 -17.01 -29.65
C TYR A 102 1.34 -15.71 -28.86
N PRO A 103 2.00 -15.74 -27.69
CA PRO A 103 2.24 -14.56 -26.88
C PRO A 103 3.14 -13.58 -27.63
N GLN A 104 2.54 -12.52 -28.16
CA GLN A 104 3.21 -11.30 -28.57
C GLN A 104 2.96 -10.21 -27.51
N PRO A 105 3.77 -9.14 -27.50
CA PRO A 105 3.46 -7.95 -26.74
C PRO A 105 2.00 -7.48 -27.01
N ILE A 106 1.27 -7.13 -25.95
CA ILE A 106 -0.17 -6.76 -26.03
C ILE A 106 -0.42 -5.52 -26.91
N ASN A 107 0.59 -4.72 -27.23
CA ASN A 107 0.46 -3.61 -28.20
C ASN A 107 0.54 -4.08 -29.66
N MET A 108 1.08 -5.27 -29.93
CA MET A 108 1.20 -5.82 -31.27
C MET A 108 0.00 -6.68 -31.64
N GLU A 109 -0.38 -7.65 -30.79
CA GLU A 109 -1.48 -8.58 -31.08
C GLU A 109 -2.26 -8.92 -29.81
N VAL A 110 -3.56 -9.20 -29.97
CA VAL A 110 -4.40 -9.75 -28.91
C VAL A 110 -4.29 -11.28 -28.94
N THR A 111 -4.07 -11.90 -27.78
CA THR A 111 -3.91 -13.36 -27.69
C THR A 111 -5.00 -13.99 -26.85
N LEU A 112 -5.39 -15.22 -27.18
CA LEU A 112 -6.37 -15.97 -26.39
C LEU A 112 -5.96 -16.06 -24.91
N LEU A 113 -4.70 -16.35 -24.64
CA LEU A 113 -4.18 -16.42 -23.28
C LEU A 113 -4.41 -15.12 -22.51
N SER A 114 -4.12 -13.97 -23.13
CA SER A 114 -4.32 -12.67 -22.48
C SER A 114 -5.80 -12.36 -22.20
N ILE A 115 -6.71 -12.76 -23.10
CA ILE A 115 -8.15 -12.59 -22.88
C ILE A 115 -8.65 -13.50 -21.75
N PHE A 116 -8.27 -14.78 -21.77
CA PHE A 116 -8.65 -15.73 -20.74
C PHE A 116 -8.14 -15.33 -19.36
N SER A 117 -6.85 -15.00 -19.23
CA SER A 117 -6.28 -14.45 -17.99
C SER A 117 -7.09 -13.26 -17.48
N GLY A 118 -7.60 -12.43 -18.38
CA GLY A 118 -8.52 -11.35 -18.04
C GLY A 118 -9.85 -11.80 -17.45
N ILE A 119 -10.53 -12.72 -18.11
CA ILE A 119 -11.92 -13.06 -17.79
C ILE A 119 -12.01 -13.95 -16.54
N TYR A 120 -11.03 -14.83 -16.29
CA TYR A 120 -11.12 -15.82 -15.21
C TYR A 120 -11.15 -15.23 -13.79
N GLU A 121 -10.63 -14.02 -13.57
CA GLU A 121 -10.65 -13.37 -12.26
C GLU A 121 -11.93 -12.58 -11.96
N PHE A 122 -12.88 -12.53 -12.89
CA PHE A 122 -14.17 -11.90 -12.63
C PHE A 122 -14.94 -12.69 -11.57
N THR A 123 -15.24 -12.00 -10.46
CA THR A 123 -16.03 -12.54 -9.34
C THR A 123 -17.48 -12.77 -9.72
N ASN A 124 -18.02 -11.94 -10.60
CA ASN A 124 -19.38 -12.08 -11.10
C ASN A 124 -19.45 -13.14 -12.22
N GLU A 125 -20.11 -14.26 -11.92
CA GLU A 125 -20.18 -15.40 -12.82
C GLU A 125 -20.93 -15.11 -14.12
N GLN A 126 -21.92 -14.22 -14.08
CA GLN A 126 -22.69 -13.84 -15.28
C GLN A 126 -21.82 -13.06 -16.26
N ILE A 127 -21.07 -12.08 -15.75
CA ILE A 127 -20.10 -11.29 -16.53
C ILE A 127 -19.01 -12.19 -17.10
N ARG A 128 -18.52 -13.13 -16.29
CA ARG A 128 -17.52 -14.12 -16.72
C ARG A 128 -18.04 -15.00 -17.86
N ALA A 129 -19.24 -15.56 -17.71
CA ALA A 129 -19.86 -16.41 -18.74
C ALA A 129 -20.13 -15.63 -20.04
N GLU A 130 -20.60 -14.39 -19.93
CA GLU A 130 -20.78 -13.50 -21.07
C GLU A 130 -19.45 -13.21 -21.77
N GLY A 131 -18.41 -12.87 -21.01
CA GLY A 131 -17.05 -12.68 -21.52
C GLY A 131 -16.56 -13.87 -22.33
N MET A 132 -16.69 -15.08 -21.79
CA MET A 132 -16.29 -16.32 -22.48
C MET A 132 -17.07 -16.54 -23.77
N LYS A 133 -18.37 -16.23 -23.79
CA LYS A 133 -19.21 -16.32 -24.98
C LYS A 133 -18.78 -15.31 -26.05
N ASN A 134 -18.47 -14.08 -25.63
CA ASN A 134 -18.13 -12.97 -26.51
C ASN A 134 -16.84 -13.22 -27.31
N ILE A 135 -15.88 -13.99 -26.75
CA ILE A 135 -14.62 -14.35 -27.44
C ILE A 135 -14.90 -14.89 -28.83
N ARG A 136 -15.74 -15.91 -28.96
CA ARG A 136 -16.07 -16.52 -30.26
C ARG A 136 -17.19 -15.80 -31.01
N GLN A 137 -18.13 -15.17 -30.30
CA GLN A 137 -19.31 -14.58 -30.91
C GLN A 137 -19.01 -13.26 -31.64
N PHE A 138 -18.13 -12.43 -31.08
CA PHE A 138 -17.93 -11.06 -31.57
C PHE A 138 -16.51 -10.78 -32.06
N ASN A 139 -15.61 -11.76 -32.04
CA ASN A 139 -14.22 -11.59 -32.46
C ASN A 139 -13.83 -12.65 -33.50
N LYS A 140 -12.75 -12.37 -34.22
CA LYS A 140 -12.21 -13.25 -35.26
C LYS A 140 -11.00 -13.99 -34.71
N LEU A 141 -11.15 -15.30 -34.51
CA LEU A 141 -10.03 -16.16 -34.12
C LEU A 141 -9.32 -16.66 -35.37
N ILE A 142 -7.99 -16.54 -35.41
CA ILE A 142 -7.21 -17.19 -36.48
C ILE A 142 -7.25 -18.72 -36.30
N PRO A 143 -7.06 -19.52 -37.37
CA PRO A 143 -7.20 -20.98 -37.28
C PRO A 143 -6.36 -21.65 -36.19
N ASN A 144 -5.14 -21.16 -35.97
CA ASN A 144 -4.28 -21.67 -34.90
C ASN A 144 -4.78 -21.30 -33.49
N ALA A 145 -5.42 -20.14 -33.32
CA ALA A 145 -6.03 -19.76 -32.06
C ALA A 145 -7.24 -20.63 -31.78
N GLU A 146 -8.09 -20.88 -32.78
CA GLU A 146 -9.25 -21.75 -32.66
C GLU A 146 -8.85 -23.18 -32.25
N LYS A 147 -7.80 -23.73 -32.88
CA LYS A 147 -7.28 -25.07 -32.57
C LYS A 147 -6.80 -25.21 -31.13
N ASN A 148 -6.22 -24.15 -30.55
CA ASN A 148 -5.62 -24.17 -29.22
C ASN A 148 -6.51 -23.53 -28.15
N TYR A 149 -7.80 -23.28 -28.45
CA TYR A 149 -8.72 -22.59 -27.55
C TYR A 149 -8.79 -23.21 -26.15
N GLY A 150 -8.92 -24.54 -26.06
CA GLY A 150 -9.03 -25.25 -24.77
C GLY A 150 -7.76 -25.15 -23.92
N GLU A 151 -6.58 -25.27 -24.55
CA GLU A 151 -5.29 -25.14 -23.85
C GLU A 151 -5.06 -23.70 -23.37
N ALA A 152 -5.38 -22.71 -24.20
CA ALA A 152 -5.27 -21.30 -23.82
C ALA A 152 -6.23 -20.95 -22.67
N SER A 153 -7.45 -21.51 -22.68
CA SER A 153 -8.44 -21.36 -21.60
C SER A 153 -7.87 -21.86 -20.28
N PHE A 154 -7.39 -23.10 -20.24
CA PHE A 154 -6.81 -23.70 -19.04
C PHE A 154 -5.57 -22.96 -18.53
N ASN A 155 -4.70 -22.48 -19.43
CA ASN A 155 -3.52 -21.73 -19.04
C ASN A 155 -3.85 -20.32 -18.52
N GLY A 156 -4.89 -19.68 -19.07
CA GLY A 156 -5.36 -18.38 -18.59
C GLY A 156 -5.91 -18.44 -17.17
N GLU A 157 -6.66 -19.50 -16.85
CA GLU A 157 -7.19 -19.75 -15.50
C GLU A 157 -6.09 -19.83 -14.42
N ARG A 158 -4.91 -20.38 -14.78
CA ARG A 158 -3.76 -20.51 -13.86
C ARG A 158 -3.05 -19.20 -13.55
N LYS A 159 -3.26 -18.17 -14.37
CA LYS A 159 -2.61 -16.85 -14.23
C LYS A 159 -3.63 -15.75 -14.49
N PRO A 160 -4.62 -15.62 -13.60
CA PRO A 160 -5.65 -14.62 -13.76
C PRO A 160 -5.04 -13.22 -13.52
N ASN A 161 -5.52 -12.24 -14.31
CA ASN A 161 -5.25 -10.82 -14.14
C ASN A 161 -6.31 -10.03 -14.92
N PRO A 162 -7.40 -9.57 -14.28
CA PRO A 162 -8.55 -9.02 -14.97
C PRO A 162 -8.22 -7.71 -15.67
N TRP A 163 -7.26 -6.97 -15.14
CA TRP A 163 -6.87 -5.67 -15.64
C TRP A 163 -6.13 -5.70 -16.97
N ILE A 164 -5.65 -6.87 -17.41
CA ILE A 164 -5.07 -7.05 -18.75
C ILE A 164 -6.07 -6.66 -19.85
N LEU A 165 -7.38 -6.82 -19.61
CA LEU A 165 -8.43 -6.46 -20.57
C LEU A 165 -8.47 -4.95 -20.83
N THR A 166 -8.20 -4.14 -19.81
CA THR A 166 -8.14 -2.67 -19.99
C THR A 166 -6.98 -2.28 -20.92
N LYS A 167 -5.85 -3.00 -20.85
CA LYS A 167 -4.71 -2.80 -21.76
C LYS A 167 -5.01 -3.27 -23.17
N ILE A 168 -5.71 -4.40 -23.33
CA ILE A 168 -6.17 -4.90 -24.63
C ILE A 168 -7.07 -3.85 -25.29
N LEU A 169 -8.08 -3.35 -24.57
CA LEU A 169 -8.98 -2.32 -25.11
C LEU A 169 -8.23 -1.04 -25.47
N ARG A 170 -7.33 -0.58 -24.61
CA ARG A 170 -6.53 0.63 -24.90
C ARG A 170 -5.76 0.54 -26.20
N ASN A 171 -5.22 -0.63 -26.53
CA ASN A 171 -4.36 -0.81 -27.70
C ASN A 171 -5.15 -1.20 -28.96
N HIS A 172 -6.17 -2.06 -28.82
CA HIS A 172 -6.84 -2.71 -29.94
C HIS A 172 -8.30 -2.30 -30.13
N ASN A 173 -8.88 -1.56 -29.19
CA ASN A 173 -10.21 -0.95 -29.29
C ASN A 173 -10.21 0.46 -28.69
N LYS A 174 -9.34 1.31 -29.26
CA LYS A 174 -8.96 2.60 -28.67
C LYS A 174 -10.14 3.55 -28.47
N ASP A 175 -11.03 3.65 -29.45
CA ASP A 175 -12.19 4.55 -29.38
C ASP A 175 -13.13 4.15 -28.24
N TYR A 176 -13.41 2.84 -28.11
CA TYR A 176 -14.20 2.32 -27.01
C TYR A 176 -13.52 2.55 -25.65
N TYR A 177 -12.20 2.32 -25.57
CA TYR A 177 -11.45 2.57 -24.36
C TYR A 177 -11.53 4.03 -23.91
N GLU A 178 -11.31 4.97 -24.82
CA GLU A 178 -11.32 6.40 -24.52
C GLU A 178 -12.72 6.90 -24.12
N GLN A 179 -13.78 6.38 -24.76
CA GLN A 179 -15.16 6.82 -24.50
C GLN A 179 -15.81 6.16 -23.28
N ILE A 180 -15.50 4.89 -23.01
CA ILE A 180 -16.21 4.08 -22.00
C ILE A 180 -15.29 3.64 -20.88
N THR A 181 -14.23 2.89 -21.18
CA THR A 181 -13.39 2.26 -20.15
C THR A 181 -12.60 3.28 -19.33
N LYS A 182 -11.97 4.28 -19.97
CA LYS A 182 -11.11 5.26 -19.32
C LYS A 182 -11.87 6.19 -18.36
N PRO A 183 -13.07 6.73 -18.69
CA PRO A 183 -13.89 7.44 -17.72
C PRO A 183 -14.24 6.61 -16.48
N LEU A 184 -14.59 5.33 -16.65
CA LEU A 184 -14.90 4.42 -15.54
C LEU A 184 -13.68 4.16 -14.65
N LEU A 185 -12.49 3.99 -15.24
CA LEU A 185 -11.24 3.85 -14.49
C LEU A 185 -10.96 5.10 -13.63
N LYS A 186 -11.16 6.29 -14.21
CA LYS A 186 -11.01 7.56 -13.49
C LYS A 186 -12.00 7.69 -12.34
N GLN A 187 -13.27 7.39 -12.59
CA GLN A 187 -14.32 7.44 -11.55
C GLN A 187 -14.01 6.47 -10.40
N ASN A 188 -13.63 5.24 -10.71
CA ASN A 188 -13.29 4.24 -9.70
C ASN A 188 -12.08 4.66 -8.85
N TYR A 189 -11.07 5.28 -9.46
CA TYR A 189 -9.93 5.84 -8.73
C TYR A 189 -10.38 6.94 -7.76
N GLU A 190 -11.20 7.90 -8.20
CA GLU A 190 -11.70 8.97 -7.34
C GLU A 190 -12.58 8.43 -6.19
N VAL A 191 -13.45 7.45 -6.48
CA VAL A 191 -14.26 6.78 -5.45
C VAL A 191 -13.37 6.08 -4.43
N LYS A 192 -12.32 5.36 -4.85
CA LYS A 192 -11.38 4.70 -3.93
C LYS A 192 -10.63 5.71 -3.07
N LYS A 193 -10.19 6.82 -3.66
CA LYS A 193 -9.55 7.93 -2.94
C LYS A 193 -10.49 8.54 -1.89
N GLN A 194 -11.75 8.78 -2.25
CA GLN A 194 -12.77 9.27 -1.32
C GLN A 194 -13.09 8.25 -0.23
N GLN A 195 -13.16 6.95 -0.57
CA GLN A 195 -13.37 5.89 0.40
C GLN A 195 -12.19 5.80 1.37
N LYS A 196 -10.95 5.93 0.89
CA LYS A 196 -9.75 5.97 1.73
C LYS A 196 -9.84 7.14 2.72
N ILE A 197 -10.24 8.32 2.26
CA ILE A 197 -10.49 9.49 3.12
C ILE A 197 -11.59 9.19 4.14
N SER A 198 -12.74 8.64 3.72
CA SER A 198 -13.86 8.31 4.60
C SER A 198 -13.46 7.29 5.67
N ASN A 199 -12.76 6.22 5.30
CA ASN A 199 -12.25 5.21 6.23
C ASN A 199 -11.27 5.83 7.23
N THR A 200 -10.38 6.70 6.73
CA THR A 200 -9.42 7.44 7.56
C THR A 200 -10.13 8.35 8.56
N VAL A 201 -11.21 9.03 8.14
CA VAL A 201 -12.03 9.87 9.02
C VAL A 201 -12.78 9.05 10.07
N GLN A 202 -13.33 7.88 9.72
CA GLN A 202 -13.97 7.01 10.71
C GLN A 202 -12.99 6.53 11.78
N GLN A 203 -11.73 6.30 11.43
CA GLN A 203 -10.71 5.92 12.42
C GLN A 203 -10.42 7.03 13.44
N ILE A 204 -10.55 8.31 13.05
CA ILE A 204 -10.33 9.48 13.93
C ILE A 204 -11.24 9.43 15.16
N GLU A 205 -12.49 8.97 14.99
CA GLU A 205 -13.48 8.88 16.07
C GLU A 205 -13.09 7.84 17.14
N GLY A 206 -12.23 6.86 16.78
CA GLY A 206 -11.78 5.79 17.68
C GLY A 206 -10.42 6.02 18.36
N TYR A 207 -9.63 7.02 17.94
CA TYR A 207 -8.26 7.17 18.45
C TYR A 207 -8.16 7.95 19.76
N GLU A 208 -8.01 7.20 20.85
CA GLU A 208 -7.53 7.67 22.15
C GLU A 208 -6.04 7.38 22.36
N ILE A 209 -5.40 8.13 23.26
CA ILE A 209 -4.01 7.85 23.64
C ILE A 209 -4.02 6.65 24.60
N ASP A 210 -3.54 5.51 24.14
CA ASP A 210 -3.27 4.35 24.98
C ASP A 210 -1.81 4.33 25.45
N LEU A 211 -1.59 4.31 26.76
CA LEU A 211 -0.26 4.23 27.35
C LEU A 211 0.30 2.80 27.38
N LYS A 212 -0.52 1.76 27.17
CA LYS A 212 -0.05 0.37 27.07
C LYS A 212 0.51 0.06 25.68
N ASP A 213 -0.08 0.63 24.65
CA ASP A 213 0.45 0.61 23.29
C ASP A 213 1.90 1.13 23.27
N GLN A 214 2.81 0.42 22.62
CA GLN A 214 4.22 0.78 22.52
C GLN A 214 4.48 1.91 21.51
N PHE A 215 3.52 2.20 20.61
CA PHE A 215 3.69 3.18 19.55
C PHE A 215 3.97 4.60 20.06
N THR A 216 4.98 5.26 19.49
CA THR A 216 5.48 6.58 19.87
C THR A 216 5.73 7.48 18.66
N LEU A 217 6.18 8.72 18.91
CA LEU A 217 6.59 9.66 17.87
C LEU A 217 7.77 9.14 17.00
N ILE A 218 8.62 8.26 17.53
CA ILE A 218 9.73 7.66 16.75
C ILE A 218 9.16 6.77 15.64
N ASP A 219 8.11 6.01 15.94
CA ASP A 219 7.44 5.14 14.97
C ASP A 219 6.78 5.96 13.86
N VAL A 220 6.17 7.10 14.21
CA VAL A 220 5.65 8.08 13.25
C VAL A 220 6.75 8.58 12.32
N SER A 221 7.90 8.95 12.89
CA SER A 221 9.06 9.41 12.12
C SER A 221 9.58 8.33 11.17
N SER A 222 9.63 7.07 11.63
CA SER A 222 10.05 5.93 10.81
C SER A 222 9.07 5.67 9.67
N LYS A 223 7.76 5.67 9.94
CA LYS A 223 6.72 5.55 8.91
C LYS A 223 6.81 6.67 7.88
N ALA A 224 7.01 7.91 8.31
CA ALA A 224 7.16 9.06 7.42
C ALA A 224 8.41 8.93 6.52
N LEU A 225 9.55 8.51 7.08
CA LEU A 225 10.78 8.27 6.33
C LEU A 225 10.61 7.16 5.27
N ASN A 226 9.81 6.16 5.57
CA ASN A 226 9.50 5.04 4.66
C ASN A 226 8.33 5.34 3.69
N GLY A 227 7.88 6.60 3.59
CA GLY A 227 6.83 6.99 2.64
C GLY A 227 5.45 6.38 2.92
N LYS A 228 5.16 6.00 4.17
CA LYS A 228 3.92 5.31 4.55
C LYS A 228 2.68 6.20 4.66
N TYR A 229 2.80 7.49 4.35
CA TYR A 229 1.69 8.43 4.36
C TYR A 229 1.66 9.16 3.02
N GLU A 230 0.54 9.08 2.31
CA GLU A 230 0.37 9.79 1.03
C GLU A 230 0.08 11.28 1.25
N ASN A 231 -0.56 11.60 2.37
CA ASN A 231 -1.02 12.96 2.66
C ASN A 231 -1.05 13.25 4.17
N LYS A 232 -1.24 14.54 4.50
CA LYS A 232 -1.29 15.02 5.89
C LYS A 232 -2.43 14.41 6.71
N LEU A 233 -3.58 14.15 6.10
CA LEU A 233 -4.74 13.62 6.81
C LEU A 233 -4.46 12.19 7.30
N GLU A 234 -3.84 11.35 6.47
CA GLU A 234 -3.42 10.00 6.87
C GLU A 234 -2.44 10.03 8.04
N LEU A 235 -1.43 10.91 8.00
CA LEU A 235 -0.50 11.11 9.11
C LEU A 235 -1.25 11.48 10.40
N VAL A 236 -2.19 12.41 10.32
CA VAL A 236 -2.96 12.88 11.49
C VAL A 236 -3.85 11.77 12.03
N ALA A 237 -4.69 11.22 11.17
CA ALA A 237 -5.71 10.28 11.53
C ALA A 237 -5.12 8.97 12.03
N GLN A 238 -4.19 8.37 11.29
CA GLN A 238 -3.69 7.04 11.63
C GLN A 238 -2.81 7.06 12.87
N ASP A 239 -2.00 8.11 13.06
CA ASP A 239 -0.89 8.04 14.03
C ASP A 239 -0.72 9.26 14.93
N LEU A 240 -0.80 10.51 14.45
CA LEU A 240 -0.60 11.66 15.36
C LEU A 240 -1.69 11.73 16.43
N LEU A 241 -2.94 11.41 16.12
CA LEU A 241 -4.03 11.40 17.10
C LEU A 241 -3.89 10.35 18.20
N ARG A 242 -3.11 9.29 17.96
CA ARG A 242 -2.78 8.24 18.94
C ARG A 242 -1.77 8.69 19.99
N ILE A 243 -1.02 9.75 19.68
CA ILE A 243 0.08 10.20 20.53
C ILE A 243 -0.04 11.66 20.98
N ILE A 244 -0.84 12.50 20.32
CA ILE A 244 -0.99 13.93 20.66
C ILE A 244 -2.45 14.27 20.95
N LYS A 245 -2.68 15.09 21.98
CA LYS A 245 -3.94 15.81 22.24
C LYS A 245 -3.63 17.23 22.67
N VAL A 246 -4.61 18.13 22.54
CA VAL A 246 -4.48 19.55 22.87
C VAL A 246 -5.62 19.95 23.79
N ILE A 247 -5.29 20.61 24.90
CA ILE A 247 -6.26 20.96 25.94
C ILE A 247 -6.15 22.46 26.25
N PRO A 248 -7.28 23.20 26.33
CA PRO A 248 -7.26 24.60 26.70
C PRO A 248 -6.89 24.74 28.19
N CYS A 249 -6.14 25.79 28.51
CA CYS A 249 -5.77 26.16 29.87
C CYS A 249 -5.85 27.67 30.07
N GLN A 250 -5.73 28.13 31.31
CA GLN A 250 -5.89 29.55 31.68
C GLN A 250 -4.96 30.49 30.88
N ASN A 251 -3.79 30.01 30.45
CA ASN A 251 -2.78 30.79 29.75
C ASN A 251 -2.55 30.33 28.29
N GLY A 252 -3.53 29.67 27.67
CA GLY A 252 -3.47 29.23 26.27
C GLY A 252 -3.79 27.75 26.11
N TRP A 253 -2.87 27.00 25.50
CA TRP A 253 -3.07 25.59 25.16
C TRP A 253 -1.92 24.72 25.70
N TYR A 254 -2.27 23.61 26.35
CA TYR A 254 -1.32 22.55 26.67
C TYR A 254 -1.33 21.49 25.57
N PHE A 255 -0.13 21.17 25.09
CA PHE A 255 0.08 20.07 24.17
C PHE A 255 0.50 18.85 24.96
N ILE A 256 -0.35 17.83 24.90
CA ILE A 256 -0.13 16.53 25.51
C ILE A 256 0.48 15.62 24.45
N ILE A 257 1.59 14.98 24.77
CA ILE A 257 2.23 13.99 23.91
C ILE A 257 2.58 12.72 24.69
N LYS A 258 2.31 11.56 24.10
CA LYS A 258 2.77 10.26 24.57
C LYS A 258 4.24 10.05 24.19
N GLU A 259 5.09 9.85 25.19
CA GLU A 259 6.51 9.59 25.04
C GLU A 259 6.95 8.43 25.95
N TYR A 260 7.91 7.63 25.48
CA TYR A 260 8.52 6.58 26.28
C TYR A 260 9.42 7.19 27.34
N ASP A 261 9.17 6.85 28.61
CA ASP A 261 10.02 7.26 29.73
C ASP A 261 10.99 6.13 30.06
N CYS A 262 12.26 6.33 29.73
CA CYS A 262 13.31 5.32 29.92
C CYS A 262 13.61 5.03 31.39
N ILE A 263 13.32 5.96 32.30
CA ILE A 263 13.52 5.75 33.74
C ILE A 263 12.39 4.89 34.29
N ALA A 264 11.15 5.18 33.87
CA ALA A 264 9.99 4.41 34.31
C ALA A 264 9.76 3.11 33.51
N GLY A 265 10.48 2.91 32.40
CA GLY A 265 10.34 1.74 31.52
C GLY A 265 8.97 1.61 30.86
N LYS A 266 8.23 2.72 30.68
CA LYS A 266 6.86 2.72 30.16
C LYS A 266 6.51 4.03 29.44
N ASN A 267 5.46 3.99 28.62
CA ASN A 267 4.93 5.18 27.98
C ASN A 267 4.20 6.09 28.98
N THR A 268 4.46 7.39 28.87
CA THR A 268 3.86 8.43 29.70
C THR A 268 3.43 9.61 28.84
N ILE A 269 2.38 10.30 29.24
CA ILE A 269 2.06 11.66 28.83
C ILE A 269 3.10 12.64 29.35
N LYS A 270 3.61 13.49 28.47
CA LYS A 270 4.38 14.69 28.75
C LYS A 270 3.59 15.91 28.27
N TYR A 271 3.76 17.02 28.98
CA TYR A 271 3.18 18.31 28.64
C TYR A 271 4.24 19.17 27.99
N LYS A 272 3.93 19.75 26.83
CA LYS A 272 4.86 20.59 26.07
C LYS A 272 4.25 21.95 25.75
N SER A 273 5.13 22.94 25.66
CA SER A 273 4.78 24.21 25.04
C SER A 273 4.57 24.02 23.53
N LYS A 274 3.89 24.98 22.90
CA LYS A 274 3.74 25.00 21.44
C LYS A 274 5.09 24.92 20.73
N THR A 275 6.08 25.68 21.21
CA THR A 275 7.43 25.73 20.60
C THR A 275 8.12 24.38 20.64
N ALA A 276 8.19 23.75 21.81
CA ALA A 276 8.85 22.45 21.98
C ALA A 276 8.22 21.35 21.13
N LEU A 277 6.88 21.29 21.05
CA LEU A 277 6.20 20.33 20.17
C LEU A 277 6.46 20.65 18.70
N SER A 278 6.38 21.93 18.32
CA SER A 278 6.59 22.37 16.94
C SER A 278 7.98 21.99 16.43
N ASP A 279 9.00 22.13 17.27
CA ASP A 279 10.38 21.77 16.92
C ASP A 279 10.54 20.26 16.70
N GLN A 280 9.91 19.43 17.55
CA GLN A 280 9.86 17.98 17.33
C GLN A 280 9.17 17.61 16.02
N LEU A 281 7.97 18.15 15.77
CA LEU A 281 7.20 17.82 14.58
C LEU A 281 7.81 18.37 13.28
N ARG A 282 8.59 19.45 13.34
CA ARG A 282 9.30 20.02 12.17
C ARG A 282 10.38 19.08 11.63
N SER A 283 10.91 18.20 12.47
CA SER A 283 11.89 17.17 12.07
C SER A 283 11.27 16.05 11.23
N ILE A 284 9.95 15.81 11.36
CA ILE A 284 9.25 14.75 10.65
C ILE A 284 8.75 15.30 9.33
N ARG A 285 9.31 14.80 8.22
CA ARG A 285 9.00 15.23 6.86
C ARG A 285 8.28 14.14 6.09
N LEU A 286 7.21 14.50 5.40
CA LEU A 286 6.54 13.64 4.43
C LEU A 286 7.30 13.72 3.10
N GLN A 287 7.62 12.56 2.51
CA GLN A 287 8.21 12.54 1.16
C GLN A 287 7.16 13.01 0.16
N GLN A 288 7.48 14.08 -0.59
CA GLN A 288 6.72 14.49 -1.77
C GLN A 288 7.70 14.86 -2.87
N ASP A 289 7.52 14.28 -4.06
CA ASP A 289 8.33 14.57 -5.24
C ASP A 289 8.09 16.00 -5.73
N GLY A 290 9.15 16.82 -5.71
CA GLY A 290 9.20 18.11 -6.40
C GLY A 290 8.39 19.28 -5.79
N LYS A 291 7.67 19.09 -4.68
CA LYS A 291 6.93 20.17 -3.98
C LYS A 291 7.57 20.54 -2.65
N LYS A 292 7.19 21.71 -2.11
CA LYS A 292 7.58 22.23 -0.79
C LYS A 292 7.51 21.11 0.26
N HIS A 293 8.58 20.93 1.05
CA HIS A 293 8.61 19.94 2.12
C HIS A 293 7.43 20.12 3.06
N ILE A 294 6.55 19.12 3.13
CA ILE A 294 5.46 19.08 4.10
C ILE A 294 5.96 18.39 5.36
N THR A 295 5.75 19.03 6.50
CA THR A 295 6.16 18.53 7.82
C THR A 295 4.95 18.09 8.66
N ALA A 296 5.20 17.32 9.72
CA ALA A 296 4.14 16.93 10.65
C ALA A 296 3.51 18.14 11.37
N ILE A 297 4.27 19.23 11.57
CA ILE A 297 3.70 20.46 12.14
C ILE A 297 2.71 21.11 11.18
N ASP A 298 2.97 21.10 9.87
CA ASP A 298 2.02 21.59 8.86
C ASP A 298 0.73 20.76 8.82
N ALA A 299 0.77 19.50 9.27
CA ALA A 299 -0.39 18.63 9.40
C ALA A 299 -1.18 18.93 10.68
N LEU A 300 -0.48 19.08 11.82
CA LEU A 300 -1.10 19.46 13.08
C LEU A 300 -1.79 20.83 12.99
N GLU A 301 -1.18 21.82 12.35
CA GLU A 301 -1.77 23.15 12.19
C GLU A 301 -3.02 23.13 11.27
N GLN A 302 -2.98 22.32 10.21
CA GLN A 302 -4.11 22.20 9.28
C GLN A 302 -5.32 21.50 9.91
N TYR A 303 -5.09 20.51 10.78
CA TYR A 303 -6.13 19.67 11.37
C TYR A 303 -6.23 19.84 12.90
N TYR A 304 -5.90 21.03 13.39
CA TYR A 304 -5.75 21.32 14.82
C TYR A 304 -6.96 20.92 15.67
N SER A 305 -8.17 21.20 15.18
CA SER A 305 -9.43 20.91 15.86
C SER A 305 -9.63 19.42 16.18
N LEU A 306 -9.01 18.50 15.42
CA LEU A 306 -9.10 17.07 15.68
C LEU A 306 -8.33 16.64 16.94
N PHE A 307 -7.34 17.43 17.35
CA PHE A 307 -6.54 17.17 18.52
C PHE A 307 -7.15 17.74 19.80
N GLU A 308 -8.11 18.66 19.68
CA GLU A 308 -8.68 19.39 20.80
C GLU A 308 -9.55 18.51 21.71
N LYS A 309 -9.39 18.74 23.01
CA LYS A 309 -10.26 18.22 24.07
C LYS A 309 -10.68 19.40 24.95
N ILE A 310 -11.90 19.36 25.46
CA ILE A 310 -12.53 20.41 26.27
C ILE A 310 -11.82 20.56 27.63
N GLY A 311 -11.23 19.49 28.14
CA GLY A 311 -10.55 19.46 29.42
C GLY A 311 -9.91 18.12 29.71
N MET A 312 -9.36 17.96 30.91
CA MET A 312 -8.74 16.73 31.38
C MET A 312 -9.33 16.30 32.72
N LYS A 313 -9.57 15.00 32.89
CA LYS A 313 -10.00 14.39 34.16
C LYS A 313 -9.32 13.04 34.35
N PHE A 314 -9.40 12.50 35.57
CA PHE A 314 -8.94 11.14 35.86
C PHE A 314 -9.82 10.10 35.14
N THR A 315 -11.15 10.19 35.28
CA THR A 315 -12.12 9.47 34.44
C THR A 315 -13.24 10.42 33.99
N SER A 316 -13.82 10.14 32.83
CA SER A 316 -14.97 10.86 32.29
C SER A 316 -15.66 10.04 31.20
N ASN A 317 -16.99 9.99 31.21
CA ASN A 317 -17.78 9.41 30.12
C ASN A 317 -17.99 10.39 28.95
N ASN A 318 -17.62 11.67 29.13
CA ASN A 318 -17.66 12.67 28.07
C ASN A 318 -16.43 12.51 27.17
N GLN A 319 -16.64 12.11 25.90
CA GLN A 319 -15.60 11.92 24.88
C GLN A 319 -14.80 13.20 24.57
N GLY A 320 -15.36 14.37 24.86
CA GLY A 320 -14.66 15.65 24.76
C GLY A 320 -13.64 15.89 25.86
N ILE A 321 -13.63 15.10 26.94
CA ILE A 321 -12.66 15.20 28.04
C ILE A 321 -11.57 14.15 27.85
N PHE A 322 -10.30 14.56 27.93
CA PHE A 322 -9.19 13.63 27.95
C PHE A 322 -9.10 12.95 29.33
N SER A 323 -9.39 11.65 29.37
CA SER A 323 -9.28 10.84 30.59
C SER A 323 -7.89 10.21 30.66
N VAL A 324 -7.10 10.54 31.68
CA VAL A 324 -5.78 9.93 31.86
C VAL A 324 -5.40 9.80 33.34
N PHE A 325 -4.78 8.67 33.67
CA PHE A 325 -4.11 8.46 34.94
C PHE A 325 -2.72 7.88 34.75
N GLN A 326 -1.73 8.47 35.42
CA GLN A 326 -0.33 8.07 35.31
C GLN A 326 0.24 7.48 36.60
N GLY A 327 -0.60 7.29 37.61
CA GLY A 327 -0.15 7.07 38.98
C GLY A 327 0.23 8.36 39.69
N PHE A 328 0.53 8.24 40.98
CA PHE A 328 1.10 9.33 41.78
C PHE A 328 2.62 9.29 41.67
N LYS A 329 3.29 10.44 41.79
CA LYS A 329 4.73 10.45 42.09
C LYS A 329 4.88 9.98 43.54
N TYR A 330 5.45 8.80 43.74
CA TYR A 330 5.74 8.27 45.06
C TYR A 330 7.25 8.02 45.20
N MET A 331 7.77 8.13 46.42
CA MET A 331 9.08 7.57 46.74
C MET A 331 8.91 6.08 46.96
N GLN A 332 9.68 5.27 46.24
CA GLN A 332 9.69 3.83 46.47
C GLN A 332 10.26 3.58 47.87
N LEU A 333 9.42 3.07 48.78
CA LEU A 333 9.84 2.73 50.13
C LEU A 333 10.68 1.45 50.08
N VAL A 334 11.77 1.43 50.85
CA VAL A 334 12.64 0.24 50.99
C VAL A 334 11.88 -0.90 51.67
N GLU A 335 10.99 -0.57 52.61
CA GLU A 335 10.08 -1.50 53.27
C GLU A 335 8.65 -0.96 53.22
N VAL A 336 7.69 -1.86 52.97
CA VAL A 336 6.27 -1.54 52.94
C VAL A 336 5.66 -1.83 54.32
N ASP A 337 5.20 -0.79 55.00
CA ASP A 337 4.49 -0.90 56.27
C ASP A 337 3.01 -1.23 56.00
N GLN A 338 2.71 -2.53 55.91
CA GLN A 338 1.37 -3.03 55.58
C GLN A 338 0.30 -2.54 56.59
N ILE A 339 0.67 -2.32 57.85
CA ILE A 339 -0.25 -1.84 58.90
C ILE A 339 -0.79 -0.44 58.54
N LYS A 340 0.03 0.43 57.94
CA LYS A 340 -0.43 1.76 57.49
C LYS A 340 -1.32 1.67 56.27
N ILE A 341 -1.03 0.75 55.35
CA ILE A 341 -1.85 0.51 54.16
C ILE A 341 -3.22 -0.01 54.57
N ASP A 342 -3.26 -1.02 55.44
CA ASP A 342 -4.52 -1.63 55.90
C ASP A 342 -5.40 -0.62 56.66
N LYS A 343 -4.80 0.29 57.43
CA LYS A 343 -5.53 1.40 58.07
C LYS A 343 -6.15 2.36 57.06
N PHE A 344 -5.42 2.70 56.00
CA PHE A 344 -5.94 3.56 54.94
C PHE A 344 -7.04 2.86 54.14
N LEU A 345 -6.84 1.59 53.77
CA LEU A 345 -7.85 0.80 53.08
C LEU A 345 -9.10 0.60 53.93
N GLY A 346 -8.93 0.37 55.24
CA GLY A 346 -10.04 0.32 56.21
C GLY A 346 -10.81 1.63 56.24
N LEU A 347 -10.11 2.78 56.29
CA LEU A 347 -10.76 4.09 56.22
C LEU A 347 -11.54 4.27 54.92
N VAL A 348 -10.96 3.92 53.76
CA VAL A 348 -11.66 3.99 52.46
C VAL A 348 -12.90 3.10 52.45
N LYS A 349 -12.79 1.89 52.99
CA LYS A 349 -13.92 0.95 53.11
C LYS A 349 -15.05 1.52 53.99
N ASP A 350 -14.68 2.06 55.14
CA ASP A 350 -15.63 2.59 56.13
C ASP A 350 -16.29 3.89 55.67
N THR A 351 -15.53 4.77 55.00
CA THR A 351 -15.99 6.15 54.71
C THR A 351 -16.47 6.37 53.28
N ILE A 352 -15.94 5.63 52.31
CA ILE A 352 -16.23 5.84 50.89
C ILE A 352 -17.09 4.73 50.31
N SER A 353 -16.79 3.46 50.58
CA SER A 353 -17.58 2.34 50.04
C SER A 353 -18.76 1.94 50.93
N ALA A 354 -18.99 2.60 52.07
CA ALA A 354 -20.08 2.32 53.00
C ALA A 354 -20.19 0.83 53.38
N ASN A 355 -19.06 0.12 53.44
CA ASN A 355 -18.97 -1.33 53.65
C ASN A 355 -19.60 -2.23 52.57
N ASP A 356 -19.97 -1.72 51.39
CA ASP A 356 -20.17 -2.61 50.23
C ASP A 356 -18.82 -3.21 49.81
N GLU A 357 -18.79 -4.54 49.62
CA GLU A 357 -17.62 -5.33 49.24
C GLU A 357 -17.14 -5.08 47.80
#